data_AF-A0A0J7KF31-F1
#
_entry.id   AF-A0A0J7KF31-F1
#
_cell.length_a   1.000
_cell.length_b   1.000
_cell.length_c   1.000
_cell.angle_alpha   90.00
_cell.angle_beta   90.00
_cell.angle_gamma   90.00
#
_symmetry.space_group_name_H-M   'P 1'
#
loop_
_entity.id
_entity.type
_entity.pdbx_description
1 polymer ?
#
loop_
_entity_poly.entity_id
_entity_poly.type
_entity_poly.pdbx_seq_one_letter_code
_entity_poly.pdbx_strand_id
1 'polypeptide(L)'
;MMAPSVTPSAVGGPNNPGLRLYKFETNTGQILDYTQYYLNLPEANSNGKANWMIEYSLLDYYELQEISAITLHDLADRFTQSNDYAFVRYYGANTVTLPREVEQIWGCGGPLNGVCALHHYCTVTRLNPESYR
;
A
#
# COMPACT_ATOMS: atom_id res chain seq x y z
N MET A 1 -6.88 -8.97 0.47
CA MET A 1 -5.99 -7.79 0.44
C MET A 1 -6.82 -6.55 0.69
N MET A 2 -6.36 -5.64 1.54
CA MET A 2 -7.05 -4.37 1.82
C MET A 2 -6.85 -3.40 0.65
N ALA A 3 -7.91 -2.74 0.22
CA ALA A 3 -7.87 -1.72 -0.83
C ALA A 3 -8.11 -0.32 -0.23
N PRO A 4 -7.49 0.74 -0.78
CA PRO A 4 -7.73 2.10 -0.33
C PRO A 4 -9.15 2.56 -0.66
N SER A 5 -9.61 3.62 0.01
CA SER A 5 -10.90 4.25 -0.23
C SER A 5 -10.90 5.15 -1.46
N VAL A 6 -12.08 5.32 -2.07
CA VAL A 6 -12.33 6.40 -3.05
C VAL A 6 -12.48 7.75 -2.34
N THR A 7 -13.06 7.78 -1.14
CA THR A 7 -13.08 9.02 -0.34
C THR A 7 -11.66 9.38 0.09
N PRO A 8 -11.24 10.64 -0.07
CA PRO A 8 -9.92 11.08 0.38
C PRO A 8 -9.85 11.36 1.89
N SER A 9 -10.99 11.30 2.57
CA SER A 9 -11.08 11.41 4.02
C SER A 9 -11.19 10.01 4.62
N ALA A 10 -10.19 9.61 5.40
CA ALA A 10 -10.17 8.35 6.13
C ALA A 10 -9.75 8.55 7.59
N VAL A 11 -10.20 7.63 8.45
CA VAL A 11 -9.77 7.56 9.85
C VAL A 11 -8.32 7.08 9.86
N GLY A 12 -7.40 7.92 10.34
CA GLY A 12 -5.96 7.64 10.32
C GLY A 12 -5.15 8.48 9.33
N GLY A 13 -5.81 9.39 8.61
CA GLY A 13 -5.17 10.31 7.66
C GLY A 13 -5.84 10.29 6.30
N PRO A 14 -5.64 11.31 5.47
CA PRO A 14 -6.18 11.32 4.11
C PRO A 14 -5.45 10.29 3.24
N ASN A 15 -6.01 10.01 2.07
CA ASN A 15 -5.34 9.29 0.98
C ASN A 15 -5.84 9.85 -0.35
N ASN A 16 -5.10 9.68 -1.44
CA ASN A 16 -5.70 9.93 -2.76
C ASN A 16 -6.80 8.89 -3.03
N PRO A 17 -7.87 9.25 -3.75
CA PRO A 17 -8.88 8.29 -4.21
C PRO A 17 -8.21 7.14 -4.97
N GLY A 18 -8.49 5.90 -4.56
CA GLY A 18 -7.90 4.70 -5.16
C GLY A 18 -8.93 3.69 -5.65
N LEU A 19 -8.57 2.95 -6.71
CA LEU A 19 -9.32 1.82 -7.27
C LEU A 19 -8.36 0.69 -7.58
N ARG A 20 -8.80 -0.56 -7.46
CA ARG A 20 -7.94 -1.72 -7.75
C ARG A 20 -8.60 -2.68 -8.70
N LEU A 21 -7.88 -3.08 -9.74
CA LEU A 21 -8.30 -4.07 -10.72
C LEU A 21 -7.52 -5.37 -10.49
N TYR A 22 -8.22 -6.45 -10.19
CA TYR A 22 -7.62 -7.76 -9.98
C TYR A 22 -7.61 -8.57 -11.27
N LYS A 23 -6.48 -9.22 -11.55
CA LYS A 23 -6.36 -10.29 -12.53
C LYS A 23 -6.31 -11.61 -11.77
N PHE A 24 -7.20 -12.54 -12.10
CA PHE A 24 -7.26 -13.83 -11.43
C PHE A 24 -7.58 -14.96 -12.42
N GLU A 25 -7.20 -16.17 -12.07
CA GLU A 25 -7.53 -17.38 -12.81
C GLU A 25 -8.96 -17.80 -12.44
N THR A 26 -9.81 -18.00 -13.45
CA THR A 26 -11.27 -18.11 -13.25
C THR A 26 -11.73 -19.44 -12.68
N ASN A 27 -10.93 -20.50 -12.77
CA ASN A 27 -11.34 -21.85 -12.32
C ASN A 27 -10.97 -22.09 -10.84
N THR A 28 -9.85 -21.53 -10.41
CA THR A 28 -9.22 -21.68 -9.08
C THR A 28 -9.47 -20.45 -8.21
N GLY A 29 -9.76 -19.30 -8.80
CA GLY A 29 -9.83 -18.02 -8.11
C GLY A 29 -8.46 -17.46 -7.72
N GLN A 30 -7.36 -18.08 -8.15
CA GLN A 30 -6.01 -17.63 -7.82
C GLN A 30 -5.77 -16.23 -8.37
N ILE A 31 -5.41 -15.30 -7.49
CA ILE A 31 -5.05 -13.94 -7.89
C ILE A 31 -3.67 -13.99 -8.55
N LEU A 32 -3.60 -13.51 -9.79
CA LEU A 32 -2.38 -13.50 -10.60
C LEU A 32 -1.64 -12.17 -10.44
N ASP A 33 -2.37 -11.06 -10.41
CA ASP A 33 -1.82 -9.72 -10.15
C ASP A 33 -2.95 -8.75 -9.76
N TYR A 34 -2.60 -7.57 -9.28
CA TYR A 34 -3.51 -6.44 -9.29
C TYR A 34 -2.84 -5.16 -9.76
N THR A 35 -3.61 -4.34 -10.47
CA THR A 35 -3.23 -2.97 -10.82
C THR A 35 -3.94 -2.01 -9.88
N GLN A 36 -3.17 -1.22 -9.14
CA GLN A 36 -3.66 -0.12 -8.34
C GLN A 36 -3.74 1.13 -9.22
N TYR A 37 -4.90 1.77 -9.22
CA TYR A 37 -5.13 3.07 -9.82
C TYR A 37 -5.32 4.10 -8.73
N TYR A 38 -4.94 5.33 -9.03
CA TYR A 38 -5.18 6.46 -8.14
C TYR A 38 -5.58 7.70 -8.94
N LEU A 39 -6.20 8.64 -8.24
CA LEU A 39 -6.48 9.97 -8.73
C LEU A 39 -5.60 10.97 -7.97
N ASN A 40 -4.72 11.68 -8.68
CA ASN A 40 -3.99 12.81 -8.10
C ASN A 40 -4.98 13.94 -7.78
N LEU A 41 -5.46 14.00 -6.53
CA LEU A 41 -6.56 14.88 -6.16
C LEU A 41 -6.20 16.38 -6.28
N PRO A 42 -5.02 16.86 -5.85
CA PRO A 42 -4.60 18.24 -6.09
C PRO A 42 -4.61 18.64 -7.57
N GLU A 43 -4.07 17.77 -8.44
CA GLU A 43 -4.02 18.01 -9.88
C GLU A 43 -5.43 18.00 -10.50
N ALA A 44 -6.27 17.04 -10.11
CA ALA A 44 -7.63 16.93 -10.59
C ALA A 44 -8.47 18.16 -10.22
N ASN A 45 -8.29 18.68 -9.01
CA ASN A 45 -8.95 19.90 -8.54
C ASN A 45 -8.46 21.13 -9.31
N SER A 46 -7.16 21.27 -9.54
CA SER A 46 -6.59 22.40 -10.29
C SER A 46 -7.03 22.41 -11.75
N ASN A 47 -7.14 21.23 -12.38
CA ASN A 47 -7.49 21.09 -13.79
C ASN A 47 -9.00 20.95 -14.04
N GLY A 48 -9.81 20.79 -12.98
CA GLY A 48 -11.25 20.52 -13.09
C GLY A 48 -11.58 19.20 -13.79
N LYS A 49 -10.65 18.24 -13.83
CA LYS A 49 -10.78 16.99 -14.57
C LYS A 49 -10.18 15.82 -13.79
N ALA A 50 -10.96 14.76 -13.60
CA ALA A 50 -10.49 13.54 -12.97
C ALA A 50 -9.70 12.66 -13.96
N ASN A 51 -8.37 12.71 -13.90
CA ASN A 51 -7.49 11.84 -14.69
C ASN A 51 -6.98 10.70 -13.80
N TRP A 52 -7.60 9.52 -13.91
CA TRP A 52 -7.14 8.32 -13.21
C TRP A 52 -5.87 7.78 -13.85
N MET A 53 -4.90 7.42 -13.02
CA MET A 53 -3.59 6.92 -13.44
C MET A 53 -3.29 5.59 -12.76
N ILE A 54 -2.47 4.78 -13.40
CA ILE A 54 -1.91 3.57 -12.78
C ILE A 54 -0.89 4.04 -11.74
N GLU A 55 -1.06 3.60 -10.50
CA GLU A 55 -0.07 3.79 -9.44
C GLU A 55 1.00 2.71 -9.56
N TYR A 56 0.60 1.44 -9.55
CA TYR A 56 1.52 0.30 -9.68
C TYR A 56 0.80 -1.02 -10.00
N SER A 57 1.56 -2.02 -10.46
CA SER A 57 1.19 -3.44 -10.45
C SER A 57 1.88 -4.12 -9.25
N LEU A 58 1.18 -4.99 -8.50
CA LEU A 58 1.74 -5.61 -7.30
C LEU A 58 3.03 -6.39 -7.59
N LEU A 59 3.01 -7.23 -8.63
CA LEU A 59 4.16 -8.06 -8.97
C LEU A 59 5.37 -7.23 -9.38
N ASP A 60 5.16 -6.26 -10.27
CA ASP A 60 6.24 -5.40 -10.77
C ASP A 60 6.82 -4.52 -9.65
N TYR A 61 5.95 -3.91 -8.85
CA TYR A 61 6.33 -2.91 -7.85
C TYR A 61 7.13 -3.49 -6.68
N TYR A 62 6.88 -4.74 -6.31
CA TYR A 62 7.60 -5.44 -5.23
C TYR A 62 8.54 -6.53 -5.74
N GLU A 63 8.71 -6.63 -7.07
CA GLU A 63 9.60 -7.60 -7.72
C GLU A 63 9.25 -9.06 -7.34
N LEU A 64 7.94 -9.36 -7.30
CA LEU A 64 7.41 -10.67 -6.96
C LEU A 64 7.18 -11.50 -8.23
N GLN A 65 7.44 -12.80 -8.15
CA GLN A 65 7.14 -13.73 -9.25
C GLN A 65 5.68 -14.18 -9.25
N GLU A 66 5.06 -14.25 -8.08
CA GLU A 66 3.68 -14.70 -7.89
C GLU A 66 3.07 -14.10 -6.62
N ILE A 67 1.73 -14.17 -6.54
CA ILE A 67 0.97 -13.82 -5.34
C ILE A 67 0.59 -15.11 -4.61
N SER A 68 1.36 -15.47 -3.59
CA SER A 68 1.04 -16.55 -2.67
C SER A 68 1.17 -16.09 -1.22
N ALA A 69 0.63 -16.87 -0.28
CA ALA A 69 0.74 -16.53 1.13
C ALA A 69 2.22 -16.45 1.59
N ILE A 70 3.07 -17.30 1.01
CA ILE A 70 4.51 -17.34 1.30
C ILE A 70 5.19 -16.09 0.72
N THR A 71 4.99 -15.77 -0.56
CA THR A 71 5.65 -14.59 -1.16
C THR A 71 5.22 -13.28 -0.52
N LEU A 72 3.96 -13.16 -0.08
CA LEU A 72 3.49 -11.99 0.66
C LEU A 72 4.02 -11.93 2.11
N HIS A 73 4.24 -13.08 2.75
CA HIS A 73 4.87 -13.14 4.06
C HIS A 73 6.35 -12.75 3.99
N ASP A 74 7.08 -13.30 3.02
CA ASP A 74 8.48 -12.95 2.76
C ASP A 74 8.63 -11.47 2.44
N LEU A 75 7.69 -10.89 1.68
CA LEU A 75 7.63 -9.44 1.46
C LEU A 75 7.46 -8.65 2.77
N ALA A 76 6.59 -9.10 3.67
CA ALA A 76 6.39 -8.43 4.96
C ALA A 76 7.67 -8.51 5.82
N ASP A 77 8.39 -9.62 5.83
CA ASP A 77 9.65 -9.76 6.56
C ASP A 77 10.72 -8.77 6.08
N ARG A 78 10.73 -8.46 4.76
CA ARG A 78 11.61 -7.42 4.19
C ARG A 78 11.35 -6.02 4.79
N PHE A 79 10.19 -5.75 5.39
CA PHE A 79 9.94 -4.45 6.03
C PHE A 79 10.83 -4.20 7.25
N THR A 80 11.35 -5.25 7.86
CA THR A 80 12.23 -5.16 9.04
C THR A 80 13.71 -4.99 8.66
N GLN A 81 14.04 -5.11 7.37
CA GLN A 81 15.40 -5.08 6.87
C GLN A 81 15.79 -3.66 6.48
N SER A 82 16.77 -3.07 7.17
CA SER A 82 17.18 -1.68 6.95
C SER A 82 17.86 -1.41 5.60
N ASN A 83 18.36 -2.46 4.94
CA ASN A 83 18.98 -2.40 3.61
C ASN A 83 17.97 -2.65 2.48
N ASP A 84 16.71 -2.93 2.80
CA ASP A 84 15.65 -3.18 1.83
C ASP A 84 14.66 -2.01 1.81
N TYR A 85 14.43 -1.44 0.62
CA TYR A 85 13.48 -0.35 0.44
C TYR A 85 12.02 -0.84 0.35
N ALA A 86 11.74 -2.11 0.63
CA ALA A 86 10.40 -2.69 0.62
C ALA A 86 9.41 -1.92 1.50
N PHE A 87 9.80 -1.57 2.74
CA PHE A 87 8.91 -0.77 3.60
C PHE A 87 8.68 0.64 3.05
N VAL A 88 9.70 1.25 2.43
CA VAL A 88 9.56 2.57 1.80
C VAL A 88 8.55 2.53 0.65
N ARG A 89 8.62 1.51 -0.21
CA ARG A 89 7.66 1.27 -1.29
C ARG A 89 6.26 1.01 -0.73
N TYR A 90 6.15 0.14 0.27
CA TYR A 90 4.88 -0.16 0.93
C TYR A 90 4.23 1.05 1.56
N TYR A 91 4.99 1.88 2.26
CA TYR A 91 4.47 3.06 2.94
C TYR A 91 3.93 4.10 1.94
N GLY A 92 4.62 4.30 0.81
CA GLY A 92 4.13 5.13 -0.30
C GLY A 92 2.81 4.60 -0.87
N ALA A 93 2.75 3.29 -1.15
CA ALA A 93 1.53 2.64 -1.66
C ALA A 93 0.37 2.64 -0.63
N ASN A 94 0.66 2.53 0.67
CA ASN A 94 -0.34 2.55 1.74
C ASN A 94 -1.05 3.91 1.84
N THR A 95 -0.36 5.00 1.50
CA THR A 95 -0.91 6.35 1.49
C THR A 95 -1.49 6.76 0.13
N VAL A 96 -1.39 5.91 -0.89
CA VAL A 96 -1.81 6.23 -2.27
C VAL A 96 -1.06 7.46 -2.80
N THR A 97 0.26 7.50 -2.60
CA THR A 97 1.16 8.56 -3.10
C THR A 97 0.71 9.96 -2.65
N LEU A 98 0.57 10.16 -1.34
CA LEU A 98 0.27 11.49 -0.79
C LEU A 98 1.47 12.44 -0.88
N PRO A 99 1.22 13.77 -0.91
CA PRO A 99 2.28 14.76 -0.72
C PRO A 99 2.97 14.59 0.64
N ARG A 100 4.30 14.72 0.66
CA ARG A 100 5.14 14.54 1.87
C ARG A 100 4.70 15.37 3.07
N GLU A 101 4.21 16.59 2.82
CA GLU A 101 3.74 17.50 3.86
C GLU A 101 2.56 16.91 4.64
N VAL A 102 1.66 16.23 3.93
CA VAL A 102 0.48 15.57 4.51
C VAL A 102 0.91 14.31 5.27
N GLU A 103 1.81 13.54 4.68
CA GLU A 103 2.41 12.34 5.28
C GLU A 103 3.08 12.63 6.64
N GLN A 104 3.77 13.77 6.76
CA GLN A 104 4.45 14.14 8.00
C GLN A 104 3.48 14.48 9.15
N ILE A 105 2.26 14.92 8.85
CA ILE A 105 1.24 15.28 9.84
C ILE A 105 0.47 14.04 10.31
N TRP A 106 0.10 13.16 9.38
CA TRP A 106 -0.81 12.03 9.65
C TRP A 106 -0.11 10.67 9.75
N GLY A 107 1.16 10.59 9.38
CA GLY A 107 1.94 9.35 9.38
C GLY A 107 2.55 8.97 10.72
N CYS A 108 3.16 7.79 10.80
CA CYS A 108 3.84 7.30 12.00
C CYS A 108 5.33 7.70 12.10
N GLY A 109 5.71 8.83 11.51
CA GLY A 109 7.11 9.27 11.44
C GLY A 109 7.84 8.88 10.14
N GLY A 110 7.08 8.37 9.15
CA GLY A 110 7.54 8.16 7.78
C GLY A 110 8.23 6.82 7.52
N PRO A 111 8.63 6.56 6.26
CA PRO A 111 9.11 5.26 5.77
C PRO A 111 10.48 4.85 6.32
N LEU A 112 11.22 5.74 6.98
CA LEU A 112 12.52 5.45 7.59
C LEU A 112 12.46 5.27 9.12
N ASN A 113 11.25 5.35 9.70
CA ASN A 113 11.06 5.19 11.13
C ASN A 113 10.88 3.70 11.48
N GLY A 114 11.82 3.14 12.24
CA GLY A 114 11.79 1.72 12.62
C GLY A 114 10.60 1.32 13.49
N VAL A 115 10.05 2.24 14.30
CA VAL A 115 8.83 1.99 15.09
C VAL A 115 7.61 1.94 14.18
N CYS A 116 7.54 2.82 13.20
CA CYS A 116 6.51 2.82 12.15
C CYS A 116 6.56 1.51 11.34
N ALA A 117 7.76 1.10 10.90
CA ALA A 117 7.98 -0.17 10.20
C ALA A 117 7.54 -1.37 11.03
N LEU A 118 7.94 -1.43 12.31
CA LEU A 118 7.54 -2.50 13.23
C LEU A 118 6.03 -2.54 13.44
N HIS A 119 5.38 -1.38 13.62
CA HIS A 119 3.93 -1.31 13.81
C HIS A 119 3.18 -1.86 12.59
N HIS A 120 3.58 -1.48 11.39
CA HIS A 120 2.99 -2.00 10.15
C HIS A 120 3.30 -3.49 9.97
N TYR A 121 4.53 -3.93 10.22
CA TYR A 121 4.91 -5.34 10.18
C TYR A 121 4.03 -6.20 11.09
N CYS A 122 3.87 -5.79 12.36
CA CYS A 122 3.00 -6.49 13.31
C CYS A 122 1.54 -6.48 12.85
N THR A 123 1.04 -5.36 12.33
CA THR A 123 -0.36 -5.26 11.85
C THR A 123 -0.62 -6.19 10.66
N VAL A 124 0.36 -6.36 9.78
CA VAL A 124 0.24 -7.23 8.58
C VAL A 124 0.40 -8.70 8.94
N THR A 125 1.30 -9.04 9.86
CA THR A 125 1.69 -10.44 10.13
C THR A 125 1.03 -11.06 11.37
N ARG A 126 0.54 -10.25 12.31
CA ARG A 126 0.01 -10.68 13.62
C ARG A 126 -1.48 -10.36 13.74
N LEU A 127 -2.31 -11.17 13.11
CA LEU A 127 -3.76 -10.94 13.05
C LEU A 127 -4.48 -11.30 14.37
N ASN A 128 -3.91 -12.18 15.18
CA ASN A 128 -4.49 -12.58 16.46
C ASN A 128 -4.02 -11.63 17.58
N PRO A 129 -4.89 -11.22 18.51
CA PRO A 129 -4.51 -10.32 19.60
C PRO A 129 -3.33 -10.82 20.45
N GLU A 130 -3.24 -12.13 20.66
CA GLU A 130 -2.14 -12.75 21.42
C GLU A 130 -0.80 -12.63 20.69
N SER A 131 -0.82 -12.66 19.36
CA SER A 131 0.39 -12.57 18.53
C SER A 131 0.83 -11.13 18.25
N TYR A 132 -0.09 -10.16 18.44
CA TYR A 132 0.14 -8.74 18.15
C TYR A 132 0.68 -7.96 19.35
N ARG A 133 0.38 -8.41 20.57
CA ARG A 133 0.87 -7.84 21.83
C ARG A 133 2.38 -8.00 21.98
#